data_AF-A0AAE9M7C3-F1
#
_entry.id   AF-A0AAE9M7C3-F1
#
_cell.length_a   1.000
_cell.length_b   1.000
_cell.length_c   1.000
_cell.angle_alpha   90.00
_cell.angle_beta   90.00
_cell.angle_gamma   90.00
#
_symmetry.space_group_name_H-M   'P 1'
#
loop_
_entity.id
_entity.type
_entity.pdbx_description
1 polymer ?
#
loop_
_entity_poly.entity_id
_entity_poly.type
_entity_poly.pdbx_seq_one_letter_code
_entity_poly.pdbx_strand_id
1 'polypeptide(L)'
;MAHQLEQMAYVGETPWHGLGNQLTQNQPIEVWAQQAGMDWRIESSNVSYMAQNERGQSIIMPYEEQRVLYRSDTHAPLSVVSQRFQEVQPREILEFYRDLTEQSGFELETAGVLKGGKKFWALARTGQTSMLKGKDVSNGYMLLATACDGTLATTAQFTSIRVVCNNTLAIALKGQNSSSGVVKVPHSTKFDADKVKQQLGISVHAWDEHMYEMKQLTQRKVSQMEASAYFDAVFNNTSMSVADQEDNVIQFYRDVATQAAHADTKEKAEPNTKAMTKAMDMFNGQGRGAELSSAKGTAYGLLCSITEFIDHERRAMSTDHRLDSAWFGAGAAIKQRGLEQALRMVS
;
A
#
# COMPACT_ATOMS: atom_id res chain seq x y z
N MET A 1 -5.30 -14.40 -7.90
CA MET A 1 -6.39 -14.62 -6.93
C MET A 1 -6.44 -13.43 -5.99
N ALA A 2 -7.61 -12.80 -5.82
CA ALA A 2 -7.84 -11.72 -4.85
C ALA A 2 -7.90 -12.29 -3.41
N HIS A 3 -6.90 -13.10 -3.05
CA HIS A 3 -6.94 -14.22 -2.10
C HIS A 3 -7.42 -13.90 -0.67
N GLN A 4 -7.59 -12.63 -0.32
CA GLN A 4 -7.98 -12.22 1.03
C GLN A 4 -9.21 -11.31 1.06
N LEU A 5 -9.89 -11.13 -0.08
CA LEU A 5 -11.13 -10.38 -0.16
C LEU A 5 -12.27 -11.26 0.38
N GLU A 6 -12.94 -10.80 1.44
CA GLU A 6 -14.14 -11.47 1.95
C GLU A 6 -15.38 -10.93 1.24
N GLN A 7 -15.58 -9.62 1.36
CA GLN A 7 -16.67 -8.91 0.70
C GLN A 7 -16.24 -7.47 0.43
N MET A 8 -16.75 -6.89 -0.65
CA MET A 8 -16.58 -5.47 -0.94
C MET A 8 -17.74 -4.94 -1.77
N ALA A 9 -17.91 -3.63 -1.76
CA ALA A 9 -18.75 -2.90 -2.69
C ALA A 9 -17.89 -1.92 -3.50
N TYR A 10 -18.36 -1.58 -4.71
CA TYR A 10 -17.69 -0.60 -5.56
C TYR A 10 -18.67 0.17 -6.44
N VAL A 11 -18.26 1.37 -6.85
CA VAL A 11 -18.94 2.19 -7.86
C VAL A 11 -18.02 2.35 -9.09
N GLY A 12 -18.61 2.55 -10.25
CA GLY A 12 -17.88 2.78 -11.50
C GLY A 12 -17.36 1.49 -12.12
N GLU A 13 -16.10 1.51 -12.56
CA GLU A 13 -15.50 0.38 -13.28
C GLU A 13 -15.35 -0.87 -12.39
N THR A 14 -15.72 -2.02 -12.93
CA THR A 14 -15.56 -3.31 -12.25
C THR A 14 -14.09 -3.55 -11.90
N PRO A 15 -13.77 -3.89 -10.63
CA PRO A 15 -12.42 -4.30 -10.25
C PRO A 15 -11.88 -5.39 -11.16
N TRP A 16 -10.58 -5.38 -11.46
CA TRP A 16 -9.95 -6.31 -12.39
C TRP A 16 -10.17 -7.80 -12.07
N HIS A 17 -10.44 -8.13 -10.79
CA HIS A 17 -10.73 -9.50 -10.35
C HIS A 17 -12.21 -9.90 -10.49
N GLY A 18 -13.10 -8.99 -10.88
CA GLY A 18 -14.52 -9.26 -11.10
C GLY A 18 -15.33 -9.57 -9.83
N LEU A 19 -14.81 -9.24 -8.64
CA LEU A 19 -15.46 -9.52 -7.36
C LEU A 19 -16.00 -8.24 -6.73
N GLY A 20 -17.04 -8.37 -5.92
CA GLY A 20 -17.68 -7.28 -5.19
C GLY A 20 -19.07 -6.93 -5.71
N ASN A 21 -19.80 -6.18 -4.89
CA ASN A 21 -21.15 -5.73 -5.20
C ASN A 21 -21.09 -4.36 -5.87
N GLN A 22 -21.62 -4.26 -7.09
CA GLN A 22 -21.69 -2.99 -7.80
C GLN A 22 -22.82 -2.13 -7.22
N LEU A 23 -22.49 -0.88 -6.90
CA LEU A 23 -23.42 0.13 -6.44
C LEU A 23 -23.57 1.22 -7.49
N THR A 24 -24.72 1.90 -7.48
CA THR A 24 -24.84 3.19 -8.17
C THR A 24 -24.14 4.28 -7.36
N GLN A 25 -23.84 5.42 -8.00
CA GLN A 25 -23.31 6.58 -7.29
C GLN A 25 -24.29 7.09 -6.22
N ASN A 26 -23.75 7.79 -5.21
CA ASN A 26 -24.49 8.48 -4.15
C ASN A 26 -25.40 7.58 -3.30
N GLN A 27 -25.04 6.30 -3.17
CA GLN A 27 -25.72 5.39 -2.24
C GLN A 27 -25.38 5.77 -0.78
N PRO A 28 -26.36 5.67 0.14
CA PRO A 28 -26.15 6.02 1.55
C PRO A 28 -25.20 5.02 2.22
N ILE A 29 -24.55 5.46 3.30
CA ILE A 29 -23.56 4.66 4.05
C ILE A 29 -24.13 3.33 4.53
N GLU A 30 -25.42 3.27 4.84
CA GLU A 30 -26.11 2.05 5.26
C GLU A 30 -26.09 0.98 4.15
N VAL A 31 -26.27 1.39 2.89
CA VAL A 31 -26.15 0.49 1.74
C VAL A 31 -24.71 0.04 1.55
N TRP A 32 -23.74 0.95 1.73
CA TRP A 32 -22.32 0.60 1.71
C TRP A 32 -21.98 -0.43 2.79
N ALA A 33 -22.46 -0.25 4.02
CA ALA A 33 -22.20 -1.16 5.13
C ALA A 33 -22.66 -2.59 4.80
N GLN A 34 -23.88 -2.73 4.27
CA GLN A 34 -24.42 -4.02 3.89
C GLN A 34 -23.66 -4.64 2.72
N GLN A 35 -23.46 -3.88 1.65
CA GLN A 35 -22.91 -4.40 0.40
C GLN A 35 -21.41 -4.64 0.47
N ALA A 36 -20.67 -3.89 1.30
CA ALA A 36 -19.26 -4.10 1.58
C ALA A 36 -18.99 -5.20 2.62
N GLY A 37 -20.03 -5.73 3.27
CA GLY A 37 -19.88 -6.73 4.34
C GLY A 37 -19.36 -6.13 5.65
N MET A 38 -19.70 -4.88 5.93
CA MET A 38 -19.30 -4.10 7.12
C MET A 38 -20.45 -3.84 8.10
N ASP A 39 -21.64 -4.41 7.86
CA ASP A 39 -22.83 -4.26 8.72
C ASP A 39 -22.82 -5.25 9.92
N TRP A 40 -21.76 -5.17 10.71
CA TRP A 40 -21.58 -5.95 11.94
C TRP A 40 -20.68 -5.17 12.91
N ARG A 41 -20.65 -5.59 14.18
CA ARG A 41 -19.83 -4.96 15.22
C ARG A 41 -18.74 -5.91 15.69
N ILE A 42 -17.59 -5.32 16.02
CA ILE A 42 -16.56 -6.00 16.78
C ILE A 42 -17.03 -6.01 18.24
N GLU A 43 -17.27 -7.20 18.77
CA GLU A 43 -17.56 -7.45 20.17
C GLU A 43 -16.36 -8.11 20.84
N SER A 44 -16.35 -8.14 22.17
CA SER A 44 -15.22 -8.71 22.91
C SER A 44 -15.63 -9.47 24.16
N SER A 45 -14.81 -10.46 24.53
CA SER A 45 -14.95 -11.21 25.78
C SER A 45 -13.59 -11.49 26.39
N ASN A 46 -13.56 -11.74 27.70
CA ASN A 46 -12.34 -12.14 28.39
C ASN A 46 -11.82 -13.47 27.83
N VAL A 47 -10.49 -13.61 27.76
CA VAL A 47 -9.85 -14.86 27.37
C VAL A 47 -9.71 -15.77 28.58
N SER A 48 -9.91 -17.07 28.37
CA SER A 48 -9.53 -18.11 29.32
C SER A 48 -8.83 -19.23 28.55
N TYR A 49 -7.86 -19.89 29.19
CA TYR A 49 -7.10 -20.99 28.60
C TYR A 49 -7.21 -22.25 29.44
N MET A 50 -7.05 -23.40 28.79
CA MET A 50 -7.02 -24.69 29.47
C MET A 50 -5.59 -24.98 29.94
N ALA A 51 -5.44 -25.34 31.21
CA ALA A 51 -4.20 -25.82 31.81
C ALA A 51 -4.45 -27.16 32.51
N GLN A 52 -3.38 -27.85 32.92
CA GLN A 52 -3.48 -29.04 33.76
C GLN A 52 -2.91 -28.72 35.15
N ASN A 53 -3.61 -29.17 36.20
CA ASN A 53 -3.04 -29.14 37.55
C ASN A 53 -2.01 -30.27 37.74
N GLU A 54 -1.33 -30.30 38.89
CA GLU A 54 -0.35 -31.34 39.24
C GLU A 54 -0.93 -32.77 39.24
N ARG A 55 -2.26 -32.91 39.29
CA ARG A 55 -2.99 -34.19 39.23
C ARG A 55 -3.45 -34.55 37.81
N GLY A 56 -3.04 -33.80 36.79
CA GLY A 56 -3.39 -34.02 35.38
C GLY A 56 -4.84 -33.65 35.02
N GLN A 57 -5.58 -32.98 35.90
CA GLN A 57 -6.96 -32.54 35.63
C GLN A 57 -6.96 -31.24 34.84
N SER A 58 -7.83 -31.13 33.83
CA SER A 58 -8.02 -29.90 33.07
C SER A 58 -8.71 -28.84 33.92
N ILE A 59 -8.09 -27.67 34.02
CA ILE A 59 -8.60 -26.47 34.71
C ILE A 59 -8.68 -25.31 33.73
N ILE A 60 -9.65 -24.43 33.91
CA ILE A 60 -9.82 -23.21 33.12
C ILE A 60 -9.19 -22.06 33.90
N MET A 61 -8.20 -21.40 33.29
CA MET A 61 -7.49 -20.27 33.87
C MET A 61 -7.87 -18.99 33.13
N PRO A 62 -8.24 -17.90 33.83
CA PRO A 62 -8.45 -16.61 33.18
C PRO A 62 -7.13 -16.05 32.66
N TYR A 63 -7.17 -15.34 31.53
CA TYR A 63 -6.06 -14.51 31.06
C TYR A 63 -6.47 -13.04 31.09
N GLU A 64 -6.42 -12.44 32.28
CA GLU A 64 -7.06 -11.14 32.57
C GLU A 64 -6.53 -9.97 31.72
N GLU A 65 -5.27 -10.02 31.30
CA GLU A 65 -4.65 -8.98 30.47
C GLU A 65 -5.06 -9.02 29.00
N GLN A 66 -5.77 -10.07 28.57
CA GLN A 66 -6.17 -10.28 27.18
C GLN A 66 -7.69 -10.46 27.05
N ARG A 67 -8.22 -9.95 25.94
CA ARG A 67 -9.58 -10.18 25.48
C ARG A 67 -9.57 -10.68 24.04
N VAL A 68 -10.57 -11.47 23.68
CA VAL A 68 -10.79 -11.89 22.29
C VAL A 68 -11.80 -10.93 21.67
N LEU A 69 -11.49 -10.49 20.45
CA LEU A 69 -12.41 -9.78 19.56
C LEU A 69 -13.10 -10.80 18.66
N TYR A 70 -14.40 -10.65 18.46
CA TYR A 70 -15.20 -11.50 17.58
C TYR A 70 -16.30 -10.68 16.89
N ARG A 71 -16.86 -11.24 15.81
CA ARG A 71 -17.95 -10.56 15.09
C ARG A 71 -19.29 -10.79 15.76
N SER A 72 -20.11 -9.75 15.88
CA SER A 72 -21.45 -9.85 16.46
C SER A 72 -22.43 -10.72 15.65
N ASP A 73 -22.19 -10.88 14.34
CA ASP A 73 -23.09 -11.59 13.42
C ASP A 73 -22.88 -13.11 13.42
N THR A 74 -21.62 -13.53 13.39
CA THR A 74 -21.19 -14.91 13.18
C THR A 74 -20.51 -15.51 14.39
N HIS A 75 -20.18 -14.68 15.39
CA HIS A 75 -19.31 -15.03 16.52
C HIS A 75 -17.92 -15.53 16.10
N ALA A 76 -17.53 -15.29 14.85
CA ALA A 76 -16.23 -15.71 14.34
C ALA A 76 -15.12 -14.94 15.07
N PRO A 77 -14.08 -15.64 15.57
CA PRO A 77 -12.99 -15.00 16.28
C PRO A 77 -12.10 -14.19 15.32
N LEU A 78 -11.79 -12.95 15.70
CA LEU A 78 -10.97 -12.04 14.92
C LEU A 78 -9.53 -12.05 15.41
N SER A 79 -9.32 -11.69 16.68
CA SER A 79 -7.99 -11.61 17.29
C SER A 79 -8.04 -11.65 18.81
N VAL A 80 -6.95 -12.07 19.44
CA VAL A 80 -6.69 -11.83 20.87
C VAL A 80 -5.87 -10.56 20.99
N VAL A 81 -6.29 -9.64 21.86
CA VAL A 81 -5.67 -8.33 22.05
C VAL A 81 -5.59 -7.98 23.53
N SER A 82 -4.68 -7.08 23.89
CA SER A 82 -4.60 -6.57 25.26
C SER A 82 -5.89 -5.83 25.66
N GLN A 83 -6.22 -5.79 26.95
CA GLN A 83 -7.37 -5.04 27.45
C GLN A 83 -7.38 -3.55 27.04
N ARG A 84 -6.20 -2.93 26.88
CA ARG A 84 -6.06 -1.53 26.46
C ARG A 84 -6.28 -1.27 24.96
N PHE A 85 -6.39 -2.32 24.15
CA PHE A 85 -6.55 -2.18 22.69
C PHE A 85 -7.83 -1.43 22.38
N GLN A 86 -7.74 -0.43 21.51
CA GLN A 86 -8.84 0.40 21.02
C GLN A 86 -9.16 -0.03 19.59
N GLU A 87 -10.19 -0.86 19.45
CA GLU A 87 -10.75 -1.27 18.19
C GLU A 87 -11.49 -0.12 17.52
N VAL A 88 -11.41 -0.06 16.19
CA VAL A 88 -12.23 0.83 15.37
C VAL A 88 -13.28 -0.03 14.70
N GLN A 89 -14.54 0.33 14.84
CA GLN A 89 -15.66 -0.43 14.30
C GLN A 89 -15.72 -0.30 12.77
N PRO A 90 -16.14 -1.35 12.04
CA PRO A 90 -16.33 -1.26 10.59
C PRO A 90 -17.21 -0.07 10.18
N ARG A 91 -18.29 0.18 10.95
CA ARG A 91 -19.16 1.33 10.73
C ARG A 91 -18.44 2.68 10.88
N GLU A 92 -17.53 2.83 11.84
CA GLU A 92 -16.77 4.08 12.03
C GLU A 92 -15.88 4.41 10.82
N ILE A 93 -15.42 3.40 10.08
CA ILE A 93 -14.65 3.60 8.85
C ILE A 93 -15.51 4.19 7.73
N LEU A 94 -16.78 3.80 7.62
CA LEU A 94 -17.69 4.40 6.63
C LEU A 94 -18.17 5.78 7.07
N GLU A 95 -18.51 5.93 8.36
CA GLU A 95 -18.97 7.19 8.94
C GLU A 95 -17.91 8.31 8.84
N PHE A 96 -16.61 7.95 8.78
CA PHE A 96 -15.54 8.90 8.47
C PHE A 96 -15.80 9.72 7.21
N TYR A 97 -16.51 9.16 6.22
CA TYR A 97 -16.75 9.80 4.93
C TYR A 97 -18.07 10.56 4.85
N ARG A 98 -18.98 10.48 5.85
CA ARG A 98 -20.34 11.04 5.75
C ARG A 98 -20.32 12.52 5.37
N ASP A 99 -19.69 13.34 6.19
CA ASP A 99 -19.49 14.77 5.97
C ASP A 99 -18.63 15.07 4.72
N LEU A 100 -17.61 14.26 4.43
CA LEU A 100 -16.79 14.42 3.22
C LEU A 100 -17.64 14.27 1.95
N THR A 101 -18.55 13.29 1.95
CA THR A 101 -19.44 13.04 0.81
C THR A 101 -20.59 14.04 0.72
N GLU A 102 -21.12 14.48 1.86
CA GLU A 102 -22.25 15.43 1.91
C GLU A 102 -21.82 16.88 1.63
N GLN A 103 -20.61 17.26 2.03
CA GLN A 103 -20.20 18.68 2.09
C GLN A 103 -18.94 19.00 1.27
N SER A 104 -18.06 18.03 1.03
CA SER A 104 -16.75 18.27 0.40
C SER A 104 -16.65 17.72 -1.03
N GLY A 105 -17.75 17.20 -1.59
CA GLY A 105 -17.80 16.66 -2.95
C GLY A 105 -17.02 15.36 -3.14
N PHE A 106 -16.71 14.65 -2.04
CA PHE A 106 -16.08 13.35 -2.13
C PHE A 106 -17.12 12.31 -2.54
N GLU A 107 -16.71 11.29 -3.27
CA GLU A 107 -17.60 10.20 -3.68
C GLU A 107 -17.02 8.87 -3.22
N LEU A 108 -17.75 8.13 -2.38
CA LEU A 108 -17.35 6.76 -2.01
C LEU A 108 -17.23 5.91 -3.27
N GLU A 109 -16.09 5.23 -3.40
CA GLU A 109 -15.76 4.48 -4.60
C GLU A 109 -15.59 2.99 -4.34
N THR A 110 -14.95 2.61 -3.24
CA THR A 110 -14.77 1.21 -2.85
C THR A 110 -14.72 1.09 -1.34
N ALA A 111 -15.31 0.04 -0.79
CA ALA A 111 -15.16 -0.32 0.61
C ALA A 111 -15.26 -1.84 0.77
N GLY A 112 -14.64 -2.40 1.80
CA GLY A 112 -14.72 -3.84 2.01
C GLY A 112 -14.00 -4.36 3.24
N VAL A 113 -14.05 -5.69 3.34
CA VAL A 113 -13.45 -6.49 4.41
C VAL A 113 -12.44 -7.49 3.82
N LEU A 114 -11.30 -7.61 4.47
CA LEU A 114 -10.22 -8.53 4.13
C LEU A 114 -9.91 -9.47 5.29
N LYS A 115 -9.28 -10.59 4.95
CA LYS A 115 -8.68 -11.55 5.90
C LYS A 115 -9.68 -12.07 6.95
N GLY A 116 -10.92 -12.34 6.55
CA GLY A 116 -11.94 -12.92 7.44
C GLY A 116 -12.37 -11.96 8.55
N GLY A 117 -12.69 -10.71 8.22
CA GLY A 117 -13.13 -9.69 9.17
C GLY A 117 -12.00 -8.88 9.82
N LYS A 118 -10.75 -9.29 9.69
CA LYS A 118 -9.65 -8.72 10.49
C LYS A 118 -9.16 -7.37 10.01
N LYS A 119 -9.34 -7.07 8.72
CA LYS A 119 -8.99 -5.77 8.13
C LYS A 119 -10.15 -5.24 7.32
N PHE A 120 -10.27 -3.92 7.29
CA PHE A 120 -11.34 -3.26 6.55
C PHE A 120 -10.88 -1.89 6.10
N TRP A 121 -11.43 -1.44 4.98
CA TRP A 121 -11.05 -0.19 4.34
C TRP A 121 -12.25 0.46 3.65
N ALA A 122 -12.16 1.76 3.47
CA ALA A 122 -13.01 2.53 2.58
C ALA A 122 -12.15 3.54 1.81
N LEU A 123 -12.62 3.91 0.62
CA LEU A 123 -11.94 4.80 -0.30
C LEU A 123 -12.98 5.72 -0.91
N ALA A 124 -12.72 7.03 -0.88
CA ALA A 124 -13.52 8.01 -1.60
C ALA A 124 -12.67 8.77 -2.59
N ARG A 125 -13.21 9.03 -3.78
CA ARG A 125 -12.66 9.96 -4.76
C ARG A 125 -12.82 11.37 -4.24
N THR A 126 -11.79 12.20 -4.36
CA THR A 126 -11.78 13.58 -3.82
C THR A 126 -12.36 14.61 -4.78
N GLY A 127 -12.80 14.19 -5.97
CA GLY A 127 -13.18 15.09 -7.08
C GLY A 127 -12.00 15.73 -7.80
N GLN A 128 -10.77 15.60 -7.27
CA GLN A 128 -9.57 16.13 -7.90
C GLN A 128 -9.02 15.12 -8.92
N THR A 129 -8.90 15.58 -10.16
CA THR A 129 -8.33 14.80 -11.27
C THR A 129 -7.15 15.55 -11.86
N SER A 130 -6.02 14.87 -12.05
CA SER A 130 -4.88 15.42 -12.77
C SER A 130 -4.68 14.68 -14.08
N MET A 131 -4.66 15.44 -15.17
CA MET A 131 -4.22 14.92 -16.46
C MET A 131 -2.70 14.81 -16.42
N LEU A 132 -2.19 13.57 -16.48
CA LEU A 132 -0.75 13.32 -16.49
C LEU A 132 -0.16 13.80 -17.82
N LYS A 133 -0.37 13.01 -18.89
CA LYS A 133 0.04 13.32 -20.26
C LYS A 133 -0.86 12.61 -21.26
N GLY A 134 -1.39 13.34 -22.24
CA GLY A 134 -2.36 12.80 -23.20
C GLY A 134 -3.76 12.68 -22.59
N LYS A 135 -4.45 11.56 -22.82
CA LYS A 135 -5.78 11.28 -22.24
C LYS A 135 -5.72 10.50 -20.91
N ASP A 136 -4.53 10.36 -20.32
CA ASP A 136 -4.34 9.62 -19.08
C ASP A 136 -4.69 10.50 -17.87
N VAL A 137 -5.72 10.09 -17.12
CA VAL A 137 -6.30 10.83 -16.00
C VAL A 137 -6.03 10.05 -14.72
N SER A 138 -5.33 10.68 -13.78
CA SER A 138 -5.12 10.16 -12.43
C SER A 138 -6.11 10.82 -11.47
N ASN A 139 -6.91 10.00 -10.79
CA ASN A 139 -7.86 10.46 -9.78
C ASN A 139 -7.19 10.48 -8.40
N GLY A 140 -7.50 11.52 -7.61
CA GLY A 140 -7.17 11.54 -6.19
C GLY A 140 -8.20 10.80 -5.36
N TYR A 141 -7.71 10.02 -4.39
CA TYR A 141 -8.51 9.29 -3.44
C TYR A 141 -8.09 9.59 -2.00
N MET A 142 -9.05 9.55 -1.09
CA MET A 142 -8.83 9.48 0.36
C MET A 142 -9.09 8.06 0.83
N LEU A 143 -8.03 7.40 1.30
CA LEU A 143 -8.08 6.06 1.87
C LEU A 143 -8.14 6.12 3.39
N LEU A 144 -9.00 5.30 3.98
CA LEU A 144 -8.98 4.95 5.40
C LEU A 144 -8.98 3.44 5.52
N ALA A 145 -8.02 2.89 6.27
CA ALA A 145 -7.90 1.45 6.49
C ALA A 145 -7.42 1.14 7.91
N THR A 146 -7.84 0.00 8.45
CA THR A 146 -7.45 -0.45 9.79
C THR A 146 -7.44 -1.97 9.91
N ALA A 147 -6.87 -2.50 10.99
CA ALA A 147 -6.93 -3.91 11.33
C ALA A 147 -7.17 -4.14 12.83
N CYS A 148 -8.22 -4.89 13.16
CA CYS A 148 -8.53 -5.24 14.55
C CYS A 148 -7.60 -6.33 15.13
N ASP A 149 -6.71 -6.89 14.32
CA ASP A 149 -5.65 -7.82 14.77
C ASP A 149 -4.33 -7.12 15.14
N GLY A 150 -4.30 -5.78 15.08
CA GLY A 150 -3.13 -4.97 15.41
C GLY A 150 -2.04 -4.95 14.34
N THR A 151 -2.24 -5.64 13.20
CA THR A 151 -1.23 -5.69 12.12
C THR A 151 -1.21 -4.42 11.25
N LEU A 152 -2.15 -3.49 11.45
CA LEU A 152 -2.23 -2.21 10.77
C LEU A 152 -2.89 -1.21 11.72
N ALA A 153 -2.17 -0.15 12.08
CA ALA A 153 -2.76 1.01 12.75
C ALA A 153 -3.83 1.65 11.85
N THR A 154 -4.86 2.24 12.44
CA THR A 154 -5.87 2.99 11.67
C THR A 154 -5.18 4.12 10.91
N THR A 155 -5.10 3.97 9.60
CA THR A 155 -4.29 4.81 8.72
C THR A 155 -5.20 5.49 7.72
N ALA A 156 -5.16 6.81 7.72
CA ALA A 156 -5.84 7.66 6.76
C ALA A 156 -4.79 8.39 5.91
N GLN A 157 -5.00 8.46 4.60
CA GLN A 157 -4.05 9.12 3.69
C GLN A 157 -4.64 9.36 2.32
N PHE A 158 -4.07 10.33 1.61
CA PHE A 158 -4.36 10.48 0.20
C PHE A 158 -3.57 9.48 -0.65
N THR A 159 -4.16 9.04 -1.76
CA THR A 159 -3.53 8.11 -2.69
C THR A 159 -4.10 8.27 -4.10
N SER A 160 -3.31 7.97 -5.13
CA SER A 160 -3.77 7.90 -6.53
C SER A 160 -4.21 6.49 -6.92
N ILE A 161 -4.15 5.55 -5.98
CA ILE A 161 -4.43 4.12 -6.21
C ILE A 161 -5.87 3.83 -5.82
N ARG A 162 -6.65 3.33 -6.78
CA ARG A 162 -7.98 2.77 -6.51
C ARG A 162 -7.86 1.43 -5.78
N VAL A 163 -8.22 1.42 -4.51
CA VAL A 163 -8.08 0.24 -3.64
C VAL A 163 -9.26 -0.72 -3.77
N VAL A 164 -9.08 -1.80 -4.51
CA VAL A 164 -10.11 -2.83 -4.73
C VAL A 164 -9.81 -4.16 -4.04
N CYS A 165 -8.57 -4.40 -3.64
CA CYS A 165 -8.18 -5.60 -2.90
C CYS A 165 -6.97 -5.36 -2.00
N ASN A 166 -6.58 -6.39 -1.24
CA ASN A 166 -5.42 -6.33 -0.32
C ASN A 166 -4.12 -5.89 -1.02
N ASN A 167 -3.91 -6.27 -2.30
CA ASN A 167 -2.75 -5.81 -3.08
C ASN A 167 -2.70 -4.30 -3.16
N THR A 168 -3.76 -3.71 -3.72
CA THR A 168 -3.85 -2.27 -3.97
C THR A 168 -3.87 -1.49 -2.66
N LEU A 169 -4.41 -2.07 -1.59
CA LEU A 169 -4.38 -1.48 -0.26
C LEU A 169 -2.94 -1.38 0.27
N ALA A 170 -2.17 -2.46 0.14
CA ALA A 170 -0.78 -2.49 0.58
C ALA A 170 0.13 -1.55 -0.23
N ILE A 171 -0.16 -1.31 -1.52
CA ILE A 171 0.58 -0.33 -2.33
C ILE A 171 0.18 1.08 -1.93
N ALA A 172 -1.13 1.35 -1.78
CA ALA A 172 -1.63 2.65 -1.35
C ALA A 172 -0.96 3.06 -0.03
N LEU A 173 -0.99 2.21 0.99
CA LEU A 173 -0.42 2.47 2.33
C LEU A 173 1.10 2.70 2.38
N LYS A 174 1.83 2.45 1.28
CA LYS A 174 3.30 2.63 1.21
C LYS A 174 3.75 3.87 0.46
N GLY A 175 2.90 4.48 -0.37
CA GLY A 175 3.31 5.52 -1.31
C GLY A 175 3.77 6.85 -0.69
N GLN A 176 3.84 6.97 0.64
CA GLN A 176 4.04 8.22 1.36
C GLN A 176 4.90 7.97 2.62
N ASN A 177 6.22 8.05 2.48
CA ASN A 177 7.18 8.14 3.61
C ASN A 177 7.47 9.59 4.00
N SER A 178 6.93 10.56 3.26
CA SER A 178 6.97 11.98 3.59
C SER A 178 5.87 12.25 4.64
N SER A 179 6.20 12.96 5.71
CA SER A 179 5.28 13.32 6.81
C SER A 179 4.10 14.23 6.40
N SER A 180 3.94 14.52 5.11
CA SER A 180 2.87 15.33 4.54
C SER A 180 1.82 14.41 3.92
N GLY A 181 0.64 14.28 4.53
CA GLY A 181 -0.51 13.60 3.92
C GLY A 181 -0.86 12.18 4.42
N VAL A 182 -0.21 11.68 5.49
CA VAL A 182 -0.56 10.40 6.15
C VAL A 182 -0.78 10.61 7.65
N VAL A 183 -1.90 10.12 8.15
CA VAL A 183 -2.23 10.09 9.58
C VAL A 183 -2.39 8.65 10.05
N LYS A 184 -1.64 8.27 11.08
CA LYS A 184 -1.67 6.93 11.69
C LYS A 184 -2.10 7.04 13.15
N VAL A 185 -3.17 6.34 13.51
CA VAL A 185 -3.69 6.24 14.87
C VAL A 185 -3.39 4.84 15.41
N PRO A 186 -2.46 4.69 16.37
CA PRO A 186 -2.17 3.41 17.00
C PRO A 186 -3.39 2.90 17.79
N HIS A 187 -3.56 1.57 17.85
CA HIS A 187 -4.62 0.93 18.65
C HIS A 187 -4.43 1.04 20.17
N SER A 188 -3.44 1.78 20.66
CA SER A 188 -3.37 2.23 22.05
C SER A 188 -4.19 3.50 22.31
N THR A 189 -4.74 4.11 21.27
CA THR A 189 -5.43 5.40 21.32
C THR A 189 -6.79 5.28 20.65
N LYS A 190 -7.80 5.96 21.21
CA LYS A 190 -9.14 5.98 20.61
C LYS A 190 -9.11 6.74 19.29
N PHE A 191 -9.70 6.14 18.25
CA PHE A 191 -9.86 6.80 16.96
C PHE A 191 -10.82 7.99 17.06
N ASP A 192 -10.45 9.07 16.40
CA ASP A 192 -11.18 10.34 16.39
C ASP A 192 -11.17 10.87 14.96
N ALA A 193 -12.29 10.73 14.26
CA ALA A 193 -12.40 11.06 12.85
C ALA A 193 -12.10 12.54 12.58
N ASP A 194 -12.57 13.44 13.43
CA ASP A 194 -12.41 14.89 13.25
C ASP A 194 -10.96 15.31 13.41
N LYS A 195 -10.26 14.77 14.43
CA LYS A 195 -8.82 15.00 14.58
C LYS A 195 -8.02 14.48 13.39
N VAL A 196 -8.38 13.29 12.87
CA VAL A 196 -7.70 12.72 11.71
C VAL A 196 -7.90 13.60 10.47
N LYS A 197 -9.11 14.10 10.23
CA LYS A 197 -9.40 15.02 9.11
C LYS A 197 -8.64 16.33 9.22
N GLN A 198 -8.57 16.90 10.43
CA GLN A 198 -7.79 18.11 10.70
C GLN A 198 -6.29 17.89 10.42
N GLN A 199 -5.73 16.78 10.91
CA GLN A 199 -4.31 16.44 10.73
C GLN A 199 -3.95 16.13 9.28
N LEU A 200 -4.87 15.54 8.52
CA LEU A 200 -4.69 15.32 7.09
C LEU A 200 -4.62 16.62 6.28
N GLY A 201 -4.91 17.77 6.90
CA GLY A 201 -4.96 19.03 6.20
C GLY A 201 -5.92 18.92 5.04
N ILE A 202 -7.15 18.42 5.28
CA ILE A 202 -8.27 18.45 4.33
C ILE A 202 -8.74 19.92 4.10
N SER A 203 -7.74 20.80 3.95
CA SER A 203 -7.68 22.04 3.19
C SER A 203 -6.59 21.87 2.10
N VAL A 204 -6.82 20.96 1.15
CA VAL A 204 -6.31 20.95 -0.26
C VAL A 204 -4.78 20.91 -0.53
N HIS A 205 -3.89 21.35 0.36
CA HIS A 205 -2.50 21.69 -0.01
C HIS A 205 -1.50 20.51 -0.12
N ALA A 206 -1.64 19.44 0.66
CA ALA A 206 -0.66 18.32 0.64
C ALA A 206 -0.77 17.43 -0.63
N TRP A 207 -1.94 17.45 -1.28
CA TRP A 207 -2.17 16.65 -2.48
C TRP A 207 -1.59 17.30 -3.75
N ASP A 208 -1.60 18.62 -3.82
CA ASP A 208 -1.03 19.36 -4.96
C ASP A 208 0.47 19.08 -5.10
N GLU A 209 1.21 18.96 -3.99
CA GLU A 209 2.64 18.64 -3.98
C GLU A 209 2.92 17.21 -4.47
N HIS A 210 2.19 16.22 -3.98
CA HIS A 210 2.35 14.83 -4.43
C HIS A 210 1.98 14.64 -5.91
N MET A 211 0.88 15.25 -6.36
CA MET A 211 0.48 15.20 -7.76
C MET A 211 1.45 15.96 -8.66
N TYR A 212 2.06 17.02 -8.14
CA TYR A 212 3.14 17.72 -8.82
C TYR A 212 4.34 16.78 -9.03
N GLU A 213 4.84 16.09 -8.00
CA GLU A 213 5.94 15.12 -8.13
C GLU A 213 5.64 14.00 -9.14
N MET A 214 4.45 13.39 -9.04
CA MET A 214 4.04 12.33 -9.97
C MET A 214 3.95 12.84 -11.41
N LYS A 215 3.45 14.06 -11.61
CA LYS A 215 3.41 14.69 -12.94
C LYS A 215 4.83 14.92 -13.48
N GLN A 216 5.78 15.35 -12.65
CA GLN A 216 7.18 15.50 -13.07
C GLN A 216 7.78 14.17 -13.56
N LEU A 217 7.50 13.06 -12.87
CA LEU A 217 7.97 11.73 -13.30
C LEU A 217 7.46 11.31 -14.68
N THR A 218 6.21 11.68 -15.03
CA THR A 218 5.66 11.39 -16.37
C THR A 218 6.24 12.26 -17.48
N GLN A 219 6.84 13.41 -17.11
CA GLN A 219 7.46 14.33 -18.05
C GLN A 219 8.94 14.03 -18.25
N ARG A 220 9.63 13.55 -17.21
CA ARG A 220 11.06 13.18 -17.25
C ARG A 220 11.30 11.97 -18.14
N LYS A 221 11.87 12.20 -19.31
CA LYS A 221 12.32 11.14 -20.24
C LYS A 221 13.57 10.47 -19.74
N VAL A 222 13.67 9.15 -19.92
CA VAL A 222 14.77 8.32 -19.40
C VAL A 222 15.45 7.61 -20.56
N SER A 223 16.78 7.70 -20.60
CA SER A 223 17.63 6.97 -21.54
C SER A 223 17.88 5.52 -21.09
N GLN A 224 18.31 4.64 -22.00
CA GLN A 224 18.59 3.25 -21.64
C GLN A 224 19.72 3.10 -20.61
N MET A 225 20.70 4.02 -20.62
CA MET A 225 21.79 4.03 -19.65
C MET A 225 21.28 4.41 -18.25
N GLU A 226 20.41 5.41 -18.16
CA GLU A 226 19.76 5.81 -16.91
C GLU A 226 18.81 4.72 -16.38
N ALA A 227 18.06 4.06 -17.26
CA ALA A 227 17.20 2.94 -16.88
C ALA A 227 18.02 1.78 -16.28
N SER A 228 19.15 1.44 -16.91
CA SER A 228 20.06 0.41 -16.39
C SER A 228 20.62 0.77 -15.02
N ALA A 229 21.07 2.02 -14.85
CA ALA A 229 21.59 2.51 -13.57
C ALA A 229 20.52 2.53 -12.47
N TYR A 230 19.28 2.92 -12.82
CA TYR A 230 18.14 2.88 -11.92
C TYR A 230 17.86 1.45 -11.43
N PHE A 231 17.78 0.46 -12.35
CA PHE A 231 17.52 -0.92 -11.95
C PHE A 231 18.64 -1.49 -11.09
N ASP A 232 19.90 -1.16 -11.39
CA ASP A 232 21.03 -1.57 -10.56
C ASP A 232 20.92 -1.00 -9.14
N ALA A 233 20.66 0.31 -9.01
CA ALA A 233 20.45 0.95 -7.72
C ALA A 233 19.28 0.35 -6.92
N VAL A 234 18.19 -0.02 -7.60
CA VAL A 234 16.99 -0.57 -6.97
C VAL A 234 17.15 -2.03 -6.54
N PHE A 235 17.88 -2.86 -7.29
CA PHE A 235 18.04 -4.28 -7.00
C PHE A 235 19.29 -4.62 -6.18
N ASN A 236 20.39 -3.91 -6.37
CA ASN A 236 21.70 -4.30 -5.83
C ASN A 236 22.18 -3.43 -4.66
N ASN A 237 21.71 -2.19 -4.52
CA ASN A 237 22.18 -1.29 -3.46
C ASN A 237 21.47 -1.57 -2.12
N THR A 238 21.88 -2.63 -1.40
CA THR A 238 21.19 -3.18 -0.21
C THR A 238 21.86 -2.85 1.14
N SER A 239 22.84 -1.95 1.16
CA SER A 239 23.39 -1.44 2.42
C SER A 239 24.05 -0.10 2.16
N MET A 240 23.61 0.97 2.82
CA MET A 240 24.49 1.90 3.52
C MET A 240 23.70 3.04 4.19
N SER A 241 24.13 3.37 5.40
CA SER A 241 23.67 4.49 6.22
C SER A 241 23.92 5.83 5.51
N VAL A 242 23.09 6.83 5.83
CA VAL A 242 23.11 8.19 5.28
C VAL A 242 24.43 8.93 5.56
N ALA A 243 25.25 8.46 6.51
CA ALA A 243 26.47 9.14 6.97
C ALA A 243 27.70 9.00 6.05
N ASP A 244 27.73 8.05 5.11
CA ASP A 244 28.93 7.75 4.29
C ASP A 244 28.86 8.30 2.85
N GLN A 245 27.88 9.17 2.54
CA GLN A 245 27.54 9.56 1.17
C GLN A 245 28.45 10.64 0.56
N GLU A 246 29.12 11.48 1.35
CA GLU A 246 29.91 12.59 0.78
C GLU A 246 31.34 12.17 0.39
N ASP A 247 31.96 11.21 1.10
CA ASP A 247 33.35 10.80 0.83
C ASP A 247 33.50 9.85 -0.38
N ASN A 248 32.43 9.16 -0.78
CA ASN A 248 32.51 8.09 -1.79
C ASN A 248 32.16 8.51 -3.22
N VAL A 249 31.51 9.65 -3.44
CA VAL A 249 31.22 10.13 -4.81
C VAL A 249 32.54 10.48 -5.53
N ILE A 250 33.47 11.12 -4.83
CA ILE A 250 34.80 11.46 -5.38
C ILE A 250 35.62 10.19 -5.66
N GLN A 251 35.45 9.14 -4.86
CA GLN A 251 36.19 7.89 -5.02
C GLN A 251 35.61 6.99 -6.13
N PHE A 252 34.28 6.96 -6.28
CA PHE A 252 33.62 6.23 -7.36
C PHE A 252 33.97 6.79 -8.75
N TYR A 253 33.93 8.12 -8.92
CA TYR A 253 34.36 8.72 -10.20
C TYR A 253 35.86 8.54 -10.47
N ARG A 254 36.68 8.43 -9.42
CA ARG A 254 38.12 8.15 -9.52
C ARG A 254 38.38 6.68 -9.91
N ASP A 255 37.57 5.74 -9.41
CA ASP A 255 37.66 4.32 -9.73
C ASP A 255 37.14 3.99 -11.14
N VAL A 256 36.08 4.67 -11.60
CA VAL A 256 35.61 4.58 -12.99
C VAL A 256 36.67 5.13 -13.96
N ALA A 257 37.40 6.18 -13.57
CA ALA A 257 38.49 6.73 -14.37
C ALA A 257 39.74 5.82 -14.40
N THR A 258 40.03 5.06 -13.33
CA THR A 258 41.17 4.12 -13.30
C THR A 258 40.84 2.76 -13.92
N GLN A 259 39.57 2.32 -13.91
CA GLN A 259 39.13 1.09 -14.59
C GLN A 259 39.21 1.17 -16.12
N ALA A 260 39.22 2.37 -16.71
CA ALA A 260 39.50 2.56 -18.13
C ALA A 260 40.97 2.24 -18.52
N ALA A 261 41.87 2.04 -17.54
CA ALA A 261 43.31 1.83 -17.77
C ALA A 261 43.80 0.38 -17.57
N HIS A 262 43.00 -0.54 -17.03
CA HIS A 262 43.43 -1.93 -16.83
C HIS A 262 42.33 -2.93 -17.22
N ALA A 263 42.37 -3.36 -18.49
CA ALA A 263 41.67 -4.54 -18.97
C ALA A 263 42.37 -5.80 -18.45
N ASP A 264 41.84 -6.38 -17.39
CA ASP A 264 41.75 -7.84 -17.15
C ASP A 264 41.35 -8.08 -15.69
N THR A 265 40.14 -8.60 -15.45
CA THR A 265 39.90 -9.70 -14.49
C THR A 265 38.41 -10.08 -14.38
N LYS A 266 38.13 -11.36 -14.70
CA LYS A 266 37.05 -12.26 -14.21
C LYS A 266 35.71 -11.63 -13.83
N GLU A 267 34.72 -11.80 -14.71
CA GLU A 267 33.29 -11.65 -14.44
C GLU A 267 32.86 -12.41 -13.17
N LYS A 268 32.60 -11.69 -12.09
CA LYS A 268 31.69 -12.16 -11.04
C LYS A 268 30.28 -11.91 -11.55
N ALA A 269 29.50 -12.96 -11.78
CA ALA A 269 28.09 -12.84 -12.14
C ALA A 269 27.37 -11.95 -11.10
N GLU A 270 26.87 -10.79 -11.53
CA GLU A 270 26.17 -9.86 -10.66
C GLU A 270 24.93 -10.55 -10.04
N PRO A 271 24.67 -10.37 -8.74
CA PRO A 271 23.41 -10.80 -8.17
C PRO A 271 22.25 -10.09 -8.89
N ASN A 272 21.12 -10.78 -9.08
CA ASN A 272 19.86 -10.24 -9.64
C ASN A 272 19.80 -9.90 -11.14
N THR A 273 20.80 -10.22 -11.99
CA THR A 273 20.79 -9.88 -13.44
C THR A 273 19.47 -10.27 -14.15
N LYS A 274 18.93 -11.47 -13.88
CA LYS A 274 17.67 -11.94 -14.48
C LYS A 274 16.44 -11.11 -14.08
N ALA A 275 16.43 -10.56 -12.87
CA ALA A 275 15.35 -9.70 -12.38
C ALA A 275 15.41 -8.33 -13.07
N MET A 276 16.62 -7.78 -13.20
CA MET A 276 16.87 -6.53 -13.90
C MET A 276 16.51 -6.63 -15.38
N THR A 277 16.91 -7.69 -16.08
CA THR A 277 16.53 -7.89 -17.50
C THR A 277 15.02 -7.91 -17.68
N LYS A 278 14.28 -8.63 -16.82
CA LYS A 278 12.81 -8.66 -16.89
C LYS A 278 12.17 -7.29 -16.63
N ALA A 279 12.63 -6.57 -15.61
CA ALA A 279 12.11 -5.22 -15.33
C ALA A 279 12.45 -4.23 -16.47
N MET A 280 13.59 -4.41 -17.12
CA MET A 280 14.01 -3.65 -18.31
C MET A 280 13.15 -3.98 -19.53
N ASP A 281 12.84 -5.25 -19.78
CA ASP A 281 11.93 -5.68 -20.86
C ASP A 281 10.52 -5.10 -20.67
N MET A 282 10.03 -5.08 -19.42
CA MET A 282 8.76 -4.46 -19.07
C MET A 282 8.75 -2.96 -19.36
N PHE A 283 9.83 -2.25 -18.98
CA PHE A 283 10.00 -0.83 -19.28
C PHE A 283 10.04 -0.56 -20.80
N ASN A 284 10.63 -1.48 -21.57
CA ASN A 284 10.77 -1.40 -23.03
C ASN A 284 9.50 -1.81 -23.82
N GLY A 285 8.34 -1.82 -23.17
CA GLY A 285 7.05 -2.00 -23.86
C GLY A 285 6.37 -3.35 -23.60
N GLN A 286 7.02 -4.30 -22.92
CA GLN A 286 6.40 -5.59 -22.58
C GLN A 286 5.55 -5.52 -21.30
N GLY A 287 5.69 -4.44 -20.52
CA GLY A 287 4.93 -4.22 -19.29
C GLY A 287 3.50 -3.75 -19.57
N ARG A 288 2.60 -4.02 -18.64
CA ARG A 288 1.21 -3.57 -18.68
C ARG A 288 1.16 -2.04 -18.64
N GLY A 289 0.64 -1.45 -19.71
CA GLY A 289 0.55 0.00 -19.84
C GLY A 289 1.89 0.70 -20.15
N ALA A 290 2.96 -0.04 -20.49
CA ALA A 290 4.25 0.54 -20.84
C ALA A 290 4.18 1.45 -22.09
N GLU A 291 3.18 1.24 -22.96
CA GLU A 291 2.93 2.06 -24.14
C GLU A 291 2.09 3.33 -23.87
N LEU A 292 1.61 3.53 -22.64
CA LEU A 292 0.87 4.75 -22.27
C LEU A 292 1.79 5.98 -22.39
N SER A 293 1.23 7.12 -22.79
CA SER A 293 2.00 8.37 -22.97
C SER A 293 2.66 8.86 -21.70
N SER A 294 2.08 8.54 -20.55
CA SER A 294 2.57 8.82 -19.20
C SER A 294 3.73 7.91 -18.79
N ALA A 295 3.83 6.69 -19.32
CA ALA A 295 4.80 5.67 -18.92
C ALA A 295 5.95 5.50 -19.94
N LYS A 296 5.65 5.51 -21.24
CA LYS A 296 6.61 5.17 -22.31
C LYS A 296 7.89 6.01 -22.28
N GLY A 297 9.00 5.38 -21.90
CA GLY A 297 10.32 6.00 -21.82
C GLY A 297 10.42 7.13 -20.78
N THR A 298 9.65 7.05 -19.69
CA THR A 298 9.62 8.07 -18.62
C THR A 298 10.09 7.49 -17.29
N ALA A 299 10.43 8.35 -16.32
CA ALA A 299 10.74 7.93 -14.96
C ALA A 299 9.54 7.24 -14.29
N TYR A 300 8.31 7.67 -14.62
CA TYR A 300 7.10 6.96 -14.20
C TYR A 300 7.03 5.52 -14.76
N GLY A 301 7.46 5.33 -16.01
CA GLY A 301 7.55 4.00 -16.64
C GLY A 301 8.51 3.05 -15.91
N LEU A 302 9.64 3.56 -15.38
CA LEU A 302 10.56 2.77 -14.56
C LEU A 302 9.92 2.30 -13.25
N LEU A 303 9.11 3.15 -12.63
CA LEU A 303 8.37 2.80 -11.42
C LEU A 303 7.32 1.72 -11.73
N CYS A 304 6.56 1.88 -12.82
CA CYS A 304 5.57 0.90 -13.28
C CYS A 304 6.22 -0.48 -13.50
N SER A 305 7.37 -0.53 -14.18
CA SER A 305 8.03 -1.81 -14.46
C SER A 305 8.55 -2.53 -13.21
N ILE A 306 9.07 -1.78 -12.22
CA ILE A 306 9.44 -2.34 -10.91
C ILE A 306 8.22 -2.90 -10.18
N THR A 307 7.12 -2.13 -10.16
CA THR A 307 5.91 -2.57 -9.46
C THR A 307 5.34 -3.84 -10.08
N GLU A 308 5.27 -3.90 -11.42
CA GLU A 308 4.81 -5.07 -12.15
C GLU A 308 5.71 -6.29 -11.94
N PHE A 309 7.03 -6.11 -12.06
CA PHE A 309 7.98 -7.21 -11.85
C PHE A 309 7.84 -7.82 -10.46
N ILE A 310 7.79 -6.99 -9.42
CA ILE A 310 7.68 -7.46 -8.04
C ILE A 310 6.33 -8.14 -7.78
N ASP A 311 5.24 -7.59 -8.33
CA ASP A 311 3.89 -8.05 -8.01
C ASP A 311 3.47 -9.28 -8.83
N HIS A 312 4.03 -9.45 -10.04
CA HIS A 312 3.59 -10.48 -10.97
C HIS A 312 4.66 -11.50 -11.37
N GLU A 313 5.93 -11.11 -11.45
CA GLU A 313 6.96 -11.94 -12.10
C GLU A 313 8.09 -12.46 -11.21
N ARG A 314 8.30 -11.85 -10.04
CA ARG A 314 9.31 -12.32 -9.09
C ARG A 314 9.00 -13.75 -8.66
N ARG A 315 9.97 -14.66 -8.74
CA ARG A 315 9.78 -16.04 -8.25
C ARG A 315 9.60 -16.07 -6.74
N ALA A 316 8.65 -16.87 -6.27
CA ALA A 316 8.50 -17.22 -4.87
C ALA A 316 8.06 -18.69 -4.77
N MET A 317 8.20 -19.27 -3.57
CA MET A 317 7.84 -20.66 -3.30
C MET A 317 6.35 -20.95 -3.50
N SER A 318 5.50 -19.94 -3.32
CA SER A 318 4.07 -19.99 -3.60
C SER A 318 3.55 -18.62 -4.02
N THR A 319 2.37 -18.58 -4.63
CA THR A 319 1.69 -17.31 -4.95
C THR A 319 1.47 -16.47 -3.71
N ASP A 320 1.10 -17.07 -2.58
CA ASP A 320 0.89 -16.34 -1.31
C ASP A 320 2.19 -15.79 -0.73
N HIS A 321 3.30 -16.54 -0.81
CA HIS A 321 4.61 -16.03 -0.41
C HIS A 321 5.11 -14.88 -1.30
N ARG A 322 4.77 -14.90 -2.61
CA ARG A 322 5.07 -13.77 -3.49
C ARG A 322 4.29 -12.53 -3.09
N LEU A 323 3.00 -12.70 -2.86
CA LEU A 323 2.12 -11.62 -2.44
C LEU A 323 2.58 -11.03 -1.10
N ASP A 324 2.86 -11.88 -0.11
CA ASP A 324 3.39 -11.45 1.19
C ASP A 324 4.74 -10.71 1.07
N SER A 325 5.67 -11.20 0.24
CA SER A 325 6.96 -10.53 -0.01
C SER A 325 6.80 -9.20 -0.77
N ALA A 326 5.92 -9.14 -1.77
CA ALA A 326 5.57 -7.92 -2.51
C ALA A 326 4.86 -6.88 -1.63
N TRP A 327 4.10 -7.33 -0.64
CA TRP A 327 3.29 -6.51 0.25
C TRP A 327 3.98 -6.11 1.55
N PHE A 328 4.87 -6.92 2.12
CA PHE A 328 5.39 -6.69 3.47
C PHE A 328 6.87 -7.08 3.63
N GLY A 329 7.42 -7.87 2.71
CA GLY A 329 8.80 -8.33 2.75
C GLY A 329 9.75 -7.58 1.80
N ALA A 330 10.74 -8.31 1.28
CA ALA A 330 11.77 -7.74 0.42
C ALA A 330 11.22 -7.10 -0.87
N GLY A 331 10.07 -7.55 -1.40
CA GLY A 331 9.44 -6.93 -2.56
C GLY A 331 8.89 -5.53 -2.25
N ALA A 332 8.31 -5.33 -1.07
CA ALA A 332 7.87 -4.01 -0.61
C ALA A 332 9.01 -3.00 -0.57
N ALA A 333 10.14 -3.38 0.02
CA ALA A 333 11.33 -2.54 0.13
C ALA A 333 11.92 -2.19 -1.25
N ILE A 334 11.88 -3.12 -2.21
CA ILE A 334 12.33 -2.85 -3.59
C ILE A 334 11.44 -1.81 -4.27
N LYS A 335 10.11 -1.91 -4.14
CA LYS A 335 9.19 -0.92 -4.73
C LYS A 335 9.37 0.47 -4.12
N GLN A 336 9.60 0.54 -2.81
CA GLN A 336 9.89 1.80 -2.12
C GLN A 336 11.18 2.45 -2.63
N ARG A 337 12.27 1.67 -2.73
CA ARG A 337 13.52 2.14 -3.34
C ARG A 337 13.32 2.57 -4.79
N GLY A 338 12.49 1.87 -5.55
CA GLY A 338 12.13 2.26 -6.91
C GLY A 338 11.51 3.66 -6.96
N LEU A 339 10.55 3.94 -6.09
CA LEU A 339 9.95 5.28 -6.01
C LEU A 339 11.00 6.35 -5.63
N GLU A 340 11.81 6.10 -4.60
CA GLU A 340 12.84 7.04 -4.15
C GLU A 340 13.88 7.33 -5.24
N GLN A 341 14.35 6.31 -5.96
CA GLN A 341 15.28 6.50 -7.07
C GLN A 341 14.64 7.24 -8.24
N ALA A 342 13.36 6.99 -8.53
CA ALA A 342 12.65 7.72 -9.58
C ALA A 342 12.47 9.20 -9.22
N LEU A 343 12.11 9.51 -7.96
CA LEU A 343 11.98 10.88 -7.47
C LEU A 343 13.31 11.65 -7.51
N ARG A 344 14.44 10.98 -7.24
CA ARG A 344 15.77 11.60 -7.40
C ARG A 344 16.11 12.02 -8.82
N MET A 345 15.41 11.52 -9.84
CA MET A 345 15.62 11.92 -11.24
C MET A 345 14.91 13.23 -11.60
N VAL A 346 14.04 13.72 -10.72
CA VAL A 346 13.22 14.95 -10.91
C VAL A 346 13.44 16.02 -9.84
N SER A 347 14.13 15.69 -8.74
CA SER A 347 14.73 16.63 -7.80
C SER A 347 16.04 17.19 -8.34
#